data_AF-A0A2R7KBL7-F1
#
_entry.id   AF-A0A2R7KBL7-F1
#
_cell.length_a   1.000
_cell.length_b   1.000
_cell.length_c   1.000
_cell.angle_alpha   90.00
_cell.angle_beta   90.00
_cell.angle_gamma   90.00
#
_symmetry.space_group_name_H-M   'P 1'
#
loop_
_entity.id
_entity.type
_entity.pdbx_description
1 polymer ?
#
loop_
_entity_poly.entity_id
_entity_poly.type
_entity_poly.pdbx_seq_one_letter_code
_entity_poly.pdbx_strand_id
1 'polypeptide(L)'
;IYRDIANKNKGKQNKAIEYFLANLNLKLLHNLIEDYSHDDRNIIMDDIKSIDLDKVIYNEIEFDVDKEVKGYLIEVKEENLIYRTQDRIEETLFAIENLYNRYKRGGKQTAGPPLARQLMINYLLLYNHFNVNCIIYDSFKRYKNLTEKVFKGMILSYNTPDWGITYFSKFIIMEAILNIYPQSLQELLKNESDILVEEGCVEILLKRLNNFTSCIYNDGLFADSPYENELLASQLQFWSFEDRFTNIFANIFTVLSRLDISKDKFRNCVAPLLKFLRTEKVLYWFDLKELSQFIKTRGNAFEAKDLIEILKICIEFDKYGNNKYSELLITIPESINKFYPDYRFDNRKLISLAILNNTADDGTISDYHNLIWLSKICSEICKDILHKEFETFLNTSFSISFYEELIRIADYDINNKEYFKIYSEKVNSGKAQSRKYGKHKFTDFLFINYVLILYNYNIDLSRPEIKLLTDLNDFEVWILNPDQFNYNKFVANWLIDLDFSAVLDKLKGNDEIGKKIEIQLADKFDPKLAEMLYKYFKNIHN
;
A
#
# COMPACT_ATOMS: atom_id res chain seq x y z
N ILE A 1 -24.03 -13.76 27.07
CA ILE A 1 -23.16 -12.79 27.81
C ILE A 1 -23.94 -11.58 28.30
N TYR A 2 -24.24 -10.55 27.49
CA TYR A 2 -24.87 -9.32 28.01
C TYR A 2 -26.25 -9.55 28.62
N ARG A 3 -27.06 -10.44 28.03
CA ARG A 3 -28.33 -10.89 28.61
C ARG A 3 -28.13 -11.52 30.00
N ASP A 4 -27.12 -12.35 30.16
CA ASP A 4 -26.81 -13.00 31.45
C ASP A 4 -26.34 -11.98 32.49
N ILE A 5 -25.53 -11.00 32.08
CA ILE A 5 -25.10 -9.90 32.93
C ILE A 5 -26.31 -9.07 33.37
N ALA A 6 -27.19 -8.69 32.45
CA ALA A 6 -28.40 -7.93 32.75
C ALA A 6 -29.29 -8.69 33.74
N ASN A 7 -29.59 -9.96 33.46
CA ASN A 7 -30.42 -10.80 34.33
C ASN A 7 -29.80 -11.00 35.72
N LYS A 8 -28.48 -11.18 35.79
CA LYS A 8 -27.77 -11.37 37.06
C LYS A 8 -27.74 -10.10 37.91
N ASN A 9 -27.72 -8.93 37.30
CA ASN A 9 -27.50 -7.65 37.97
C ASN A 9 -28.79 -6.88 38.28
N LYS A 10 -29.91 -7.23 37.65
CA LYS A 10 -31.21 -6.58 37.87
C LYS A 10 -31.59 -6.59 39.36
N GLY A 11 -31.92 -5.42 39.91
CA GLY A 11 -32.35 -5.24 41.30
C GLY A 11 -31.29 -5.51 42.36
N LYS A 12 -30.01 -5.66 41.99
CA LYS A 12 -28.91 -5.82 42.95
C LYS A 12 -28.30 -4.47 43.31
N GLN A 13 -28.10 -4.27 44.61
CA GLN A 13 -27.42 -3.10 45.14
C GLN A 13 -26.02 -2.95 44.52
N ASN A 14 -25.66 -1.72 44.14
CA ASN A 14 -24.40 -1.37 43.48
C ASN A 14 -24.16 -2.08 42.13
N LYS A 15 -25.22 -2.54 41.44
CA LYS A 15 -25.14 -3.17 40.11
C LYS A 15 -25.99 -2.48 39.04
N ALA A 16 -26.60 -1.35 39.39
CA ALA A 16 -27.46 -0.56 38.51
C ALA A 16 -26.74 -0.06 37.24
N ILE A 17 -25.48 0.37 37.36
CA ILE A 17 -24.70 0.86 36.21
C ILE A 17 -24.39 -0.30 35.25
N GLU A 18 -23.90 -1.43 35.77
CA GLU A 18 -23.62 -2.59 34.93
C GLU A 18 -24.90 -3.16 34.28
N TYR A 19 -26.04 -3.10 34.99
CA TYR A 19 -27.34 -3.46 34.43
C TYR A 19 -27.74 -2.54 33.27
N PHE A 20 -27.61 -1.22 33.43
CA PHE A 20 -27.87 -0.25 32.37
C PHE A 20 -26.95 -0.48 31.17
N LEU A 21 -25.64 -0.59 31.37
CA LEU A 21 -24.66 -0.78 30.29
C LEU A 21 -24.88 -2.09 29.54
N ALA A 22 -25.29 -3.16 30.23
CA ALA A 22 -25.63 -4.42 29.57
C ALA A 22 -26.84 -4.27 28.63
N ASN A 23 -27.88 -3.54 29.05
CA ASN A 23 -29.05 -3.25 28.21
C ASN A 23 -28.70 -2.30 27.05
N LEU A 24 -27.88 -1.28 27.29
CA LEU A 24 -27.38 -0.39 26.24
C LEU A 24 -26.61 -1.16 25.17
N ASN A 25 -25.65 -2.00 25.58
CA ASN A 25 -24.87 -2.81 24.67
C ASN A 25 -25.73 -3.80 23.88
N LEU A 26 -26.71 -4.45 24.52
CA LEU A 26 -27.68 -5.29 23.81
C LEU A 26 -28.40 -4.50 22.70
N LYS A 27 -28.78 -3.25 22.98
CA LYS A 27 -29.41 -2.37 21.99
C LYS A 27 -28.46 -1.99 20.85
N LEU A 28 -27.20 -1.71 21.16
CA LEU A 28 -26.17 -1.38 20.16
C LEU A 28 -25.83 -2.57 19.25
N LEU A 29 -25.98 -3.81 19.74
CA LEU A 29 -25.79 -5.01 18.93
C LEU A 29 -26.86 -5.19 17.84
N HIS A 30 -27.97 -4.42 17.84
CA HIS A 30 -29.05 -4.53 16.85
C HIS A 30 -28.52 -4.65 15.41
N ASN A 31 -27.64 -3.72 15.00
CA ASN A 31 -27.12 -3.69 13.63
C ASN A 31 -26.16 -4.84 13.31
N LEU A 32 -25.54 -5.44 14.34
CA LEU A 32 -24.67 -6.61 14.15
C LEU A 32 -25.47 -7.92 14.04
N ILE A 33 -26.66 -7.97 14.64
CA ILE A 33 -27.59 -9.11 14.52
C ILE A 33 -28.42 -9.03 13.24
N GLU A 34 -28.47 -7.88 12.57
CA GLU A 34 -29.17 -7.76 11.29
C GLU A 34 -28.59 -8.73 10.24
N ASP A 35 -27.28 -8.95 10.22
CA ASP A 35 -26.60 -9.86 9.29
C ASP A 35 -26.45 -11.30 9.81
N TYR A 36 -27.02 -11.62 10.98
CA TYR A 36 -26.95 -12.93 11.59
C TYR A 36 -27.90 -13.93 10.90
N SER A 37 -27.36 -15.05 10.39
CA SER A 37 -28.06 -15.93 9.45
C SER A 37 -28.82 -17.10 10.06
N HIS A 38 -28.85 -17.24 11.39
CA HIS A 38 -29.51 -18.37 12.05
C HIS A 38 -30.97 -18.10 12.41
N ASP A 39 -31.74 -19.17 12.60
CA ASP A 39 -33.20 -19.14 12.77
C ASP A 39 -33.66 -18.34 14.00
N ASP A 40 -32.81 -18.19 15.02
CA ASP A 40 -33.09 -17.43 16.23
C ASP A 40 -32.92 -15.90 16.06
N ARG A 41 -32.46 -15.43 14.89
CA ARG A 41 -32.28 -14.00 14.57
C ARG A 41 -33.49 -13.15 14.93
N ASN A 42 -34.69 -13.54 14.50
CA ASN A 42 -35.91 -12.75 14.71
C ASN A 42 -36.26 -12.66 16.20
N ILE A 43 -36.07 -13.74 16.95
CA ILE A 43 -36.30 -13.78 18.40
C ILE A 43 -35.30 -12.85 19.11
N ILE A 44 -34.02 -12.92 18.76
CA ILE A 44 -32.99 -12.04 19.31
C ILE A 44 -33.30 -10.57 18.96
N MET A 45 -33.75 -10.31 17.74
CA MET A 45 -34.07 -8.97 17.27
C MET A 45 -35.26 -8.35 18.02
N ASP A 46 -36.32 -9.13 18.24
CA ASP A 46 -37.50 -8.69 18.99
C ASP A 46 -37.13 -8.42 20.45
N ASP A 47 -36.31 -9.28 21.06
CA ASP A 47 -35.77 -9.08 22.40
C ASP A 47 -34.99 -7.76 22.49
N ILE A 48 -34.06 -7.50 21.55
CA ILE A 48 -33.27 -6.27 21.51
C ILE A 48 -34.19 -5.04 21.36
N LYS A 49 -35.18 -5.10 20.46
CA LYS A 49 -36.13 -3.99 20.22
C LYS A 49 -37.02 -3.71 21.43
N SER A 50 -37.30 -4.72 22.25
CA SER A 50 -38.10 -4.56 23.48
C SER A 50 -37.38 -3.79 24.59
N ILE A 51 -36.06 -3.57 24.48
CA ILE A 51 -35.27 -2.85 25.48
C ILE A 51 -35.57 -1.34 25.43
N ASP A 52 -36.31 -0.91 26.45
CA ASP A 52 -36.58 0.51 26.73
C ASP A 52 -35.59 1.02 27.79
N LEU A 53 -34.60 1.79 27.34
CA LEU A 53 -33.58 2.38 28.21
C LEU A 53 -34.16 3.50 29.11
N ASP A 54 -35.24 4.16 28.71
CA ASP A 54 -35.91 5.13 29.56
C ASP A 54 -36.61 4.42 30.71
N LYS A 55 -37.30 3.32 30.42
CA LYS A 55 -37.85 2.47 31.49
C LYS A 55 -36.75 1.97 32.43
N VAL A 56 -35.59 1.54 31.90
CA VAL A 56 -34.46 1.13 32.76
C VAL A 56 -34.03 2.27 33.68
N ILE A 57 -33.79 3.47 33.16
CA ILE A 57 -33.32 4.63 33.93
C ILE A 57 -34.33 5.10 34.97
N TYR A 58 -35.59 5.30 34.55
CA TYR A 58 -36.60 5.96 35.37
C TYR A 58 -37.40 5.00 36.25
N ASN A 59 -37.58 3.75 35.84
CA ASN A 59 -38.44 2.81 36.58
C ASN A 59 -37.66 1.70 37.27
N GLU A 60 -36.48 1.32 36.77
CA GLU A 60 -35.77 0.13 37.29
C GLU A 60 -34.54 0.46 38.14
N ILE A 61 -33.84 1.57 37.90
CA ILE A 61 -32.62 1.94 38.66
C ILE A 61 -32.68 3.33 39.32
N GLU A 62 -33.79 4.07 39.20
CA GLU A 62 -33.89 5.48 39.63
C GLU A 62 -33.47 5.69 41.08
N PHE A 63 -33.79 4.75 41.98
CA PHE A 63 -33.48 4.84 43.41
C PHE A 63 -32.15 4.18 43.79
N ASP A 64 -31.51 3.48 42.84
CA ASP A 64 -30.25 2.75 43.05
C ASP A 64 -29.01 3.58 42.65
N VAL A 65 -29.21 4.72 41.97
CA VAL A 65 -28.15 5.64 41.55
C VAL A 65 -28.47 7.07 41.99
N ASP A 66 -27.43 7.87 42.26
CA ASP A 66 -27.62 9.28 42.57
C ASP A 66 -28.01 10.10 41.31
N LYS A 67 -28.41 11.34 41.55
CA LYS A 67 -28.88 12.26 40.49
C LYS A 67 -27.80 12.56 39.44
N GLU A 68 -26.53 12.63 39.83
CA GLU A 68 -25.42 12.95 38.93
C GLU A 68 -25.14 11.76 38.00
N VAL A 69 -25.06 10.55 38.56
CA VAL A 69 -24.93 9.29 37.82
C VAL A 69 -26.11 9.13 36.86
N LYS A 70 -27.35 9.34 37.33
CA LYS A 70 -28.54 9.31 36.46
C LYS A 70 -28.41 10.28 35.28
N GLY A 71 -28.00 11.52 35.54
CA GLY A 71 -27.75 12.52 34.50
C GLY A 71 -26.72 12.06 33.47
N TYR A 72 -25.64 11.44 33.92
CA TYR A 72 -24.61 10.90 33.03
C TYR A 72 -25.13 9.70 32.20
N LEU A 73 -25.93 8.79 32.78
CA LEU A 73 -26.53 7.68 32.04
C LEU A 73 -27.47 8.18 30.92
N ILE A 74 -28.18 9.29 31.17
CA ILE A 74 -28.98 9.96 30.13
C ILE A 74 -28.07 10.52 29.03
N GLU A 75 -26.98 11.22 29.38
CA GLU A 75 -26.02 11.71 28.38
C GLU A 75 -25.41 10.58 27.53
N VAL A 76 -25.14 9.41 28.14
CA VAL A 76 -24.67 8.20 27.44
C VAL A 76 -25.75 7.69 26.48
N LYS A 77 -27.00 7.54 26.95
CA LYS A 77 -28.13 7.09 26.14
C LYS A 77 -28.37 7.99 24.92
N GLU A 78 -28.24 9.30 25.11
CA GLU A 78 -28.52 10.32 24.10
C GLU A 78 -27.32 10.65 23.19
N GLU A 79 -26.17 9.99 23.37
CA GLU A 79 -24.94 10.25 22.62
C GLU A 79 -24.41 11.70 22.76
N ASN A 80 -24.87 12.47 23.75
CA ASN A 80 -24.56 13.90 23.89
C ASN A 80 -23.06 14.18 24.00
N LEU A 81 -22.33 13.33 24.73
CA LEU A 81 -20.87 13.46 24.85
C LEU A 81 -20.17 13.26 23.50
N ILE A 82 -20.69 12.38 22.65
CA ILE A 82 -20.10 12.04 21.36
C ILE A 82 -20.18 13.25 20.44
N TYR A 83 -21.38 13.83 20.28
CA TYR A 83 -21.58 15.04 19.46
C TYR A 83 -20.71 16.20 19.95
N ARG A 84 -20.73 16.47 21.26
CA ARG A 84 -19.91 17.52 21.88
C ARG A 84 -18.42 17.32 21.65
N THR A 85 -17.95 16.07 21.73
CA THR A 85 -16.52 15.76 21.54
C THR A 85 -16.14 15.80 20.07
N GLN A 86 -17.03 15.37 19.18
CA GLN A 86 -16.87 15.49 17.73
C GLN A 86 -16.72 16.95 17.31
N ASP A 87 -17.61 17.83 17.76
CA ASP A 87 -17.54 19.27 17.42
C ASP A 87 -16.19 19.86 17.83
N ARG A 88 -15.72 19.54 19.04
CA ARG A 88 -14.40 19.97 19.53
C ARG A 88 -13.24 19.41 18.73
N ILE A 89 -13.31 18.14 18.30
CA ILE A 89 -12.31 17.52 17.43
C ILE A 89 -12.27 18.25 16.09
N GLU A 90 -13.42 18.54 15.50
CA GLU A 90 -13.52 19.22 14.20
C GLU A 90 -13.02 20.67 14.26
N GLU A 91 -13.38 21.43 15.29
CA GLU A 91 -12.85 22.77 15.55
C GLU A 91 -11.32 22.76 15.71
N THR A 92 -10.79 21.82 16.51
CA THR A 92 -9.35 21.69 16.75
C THR A 92 -8.62 21.29 15.46
N LEU A 93 -9.18 20.36 14.69
CA LEU A 93 -8.61 19.92 13.40
C LEU A 93 -8.55 21.08 12.41
N PHE A 94 -9.62 21.88 12.30
CA PHE A 94 -9.63 23.06 11.44
C PHE A 94 -8.54 24.06 11.83
N ALA A 95 -8.31 24.26 13.13
CA ALA A 95 -7.22 25.10 13.61
C ALA A 95 -5.83 24.54 13.24
N ILE A 96 -5.62 23.22 13.32
CA ILE A 96 -4.38 22.55 12.90
C ILE A 96 -4.16 22.70 11.39
N GLU A 97 -5.20 22.48 10.58
CA GLU A 97 -5.13 22.65 9.12
C GLU A 97 -4.74 24.08 8.73
N ASN A 98 -5.32 25.08 9.39
CA ASN A 98 -4.98 26.48 9.17
C ASN A 98 -3.53 26.79 9.55
N LEU A 99 -3.04 26.23 10.66
CA LEU A 99 -1.65 26.40 11.08
C LEU A 99 -0.69 25.76 10.08
N TYR A 100 -0.94 24.51 9.69
CA TYR A 100 -0.14 23.79 8.69
C TYR A 100 -0.08 24.56 7.36
N ASN A 101 -1.23 25.03 6.86
CA ASN A 101 -1.30 25.81 5.62
C ASN A 101 -0.55 27.15 5.71
N ARG A 102 -0.54 27.79 6.90
CA ARG A 102 0.25 29.00 7.13
C ARG A 102 1.75 28.73 6.98
N TYR A 103 2.25 27.66 7.58
CA TYR A 103 3.66 27.26 7.46
C TYR A 103 4.04 26.87 6.04
N LYS A 104 3.16 26.14 5.33
CA LYS A 104 3.36 25.81 3.91
C LYS A 104 3.48 27.04 3.00
N ARG A 105 2.87 28.18 3.39
CA ARG A 105 2.95 29.46 2.68
C ARG A 105 4.11 30.36 3.15
N GLY A 106 5.01 29.86 4.00
CA GLY A 106 6.15 30.61 4.54
C GLY A 106 5.81 31.50 5.75
N GLY A 107 4.58 31.43 6.26
CA GLY A 107 4.19 32.12 7.49
C GLY A 107 4.70 31.40 8.75
N LYS A 108 4.69 32.09 9.89
CA LYS A 108 5.07 31.53 11.20
C LYS A 108 4.07 31.90 12.29
N GLN A 109 4.06 31.14 13.37
CA GLN A 109 3.30 31.44 14.59
C GLN A 109 4.26 31.74 15.74
N THR A 110 3.98 32.81 16.48
CA THR A 110 4.78 33.23 17.65
C THR A 110 4.12 32.86 18.97
N ALA A 111 2.79 32.75 19.01
CA ALA A 111 2.02 32.34 20.17
C ALA A 111 0.74 31.59 19.73
N GLY A 112 0.29 30.63 20.54
CA GLY A 112 -0.94 29.89 20.27
C GLY A 112 -1.16 28.71 21.22
N PRO A 113 -2.35 28.09 21.19
CA PRO A 113 -2.66 26.94 22.02
C PRO A 113 -1.92 25.67 21.55
N PRO A 114 -1.71 24.68 22.44
CA PRO A 114 -1.12 23.39 22.08
C PRO A 114 -2.15 22.50 21.36
N LEU A 115 -2.44 22.79 20.09
CA LEU A 115 -3.54 22.21 19.32
C LEU A 115 -3.51 20.68 19.26
N ALA A 116 -2.34 20.08 19.00
CA ALA A 116 -2.22 18.61 18.95
C ALA A 116 -2.56 17.94 20.29
N ARG A 117 -2.15 18.57 21.41
CA ARG A 117 -2.51 18.10 22.75
C ARG A 117 -4.01 18.21 23.00
N GLN A 118 -4.63 19.32 22.59
CA GLN A 118 -6.08 19.49 22.71
C GLN A 118 -6.85 18.45 21.91
N LEU A 119 -6.40 18.18 20.67
CA LEU A 119 -6.97 17.14 19.81
C LEU A 119 -6.90 15.76 20.50
N MET A 120 -5.72 15.40 21.02
CA MET A 120 -5.54 14.13 21.74
C MET A 120 -6.35 14.05 23.04
N ILE A 121 -6.51 15.14 23.80
CA ILE A 121 -7.34 15.14 25.00
C ILE A 121 -8.81 14.88 24.64
N ASN A 122 -9.34 15.56 23.63
CA ASN A 122 -10.71 15.33 23.17
C ASN A 122 -10.90 13.89 22.68
N TYR A 123 -9.94 13.36 21.93
CA TYR A 123 -10.00 11.98 21.48
C TYR A 123 -9.90 10.97 22.64
N LEU A 124 -9.05 11.21 23.64
CA LEU A 124 -8.97 10.37 24.85
C LEU A 124 -10.26 10.38 25.67
N LEU A 125 -10.98 11.51 25.73
CA LEU A 125 -12.31 11.55 26.35
C LEU A 125 -13.29 10.63 25.64
N LEU A 126 -13.30 10.66 24.30
CA LEU A 126 -14.11 9.75 23.48
C LEU A 126 -13.69 8.29 23.68
N TYR A 127 -12.39 8.00 23.62
CA TYR A 127 -11.85 6.67 23.83
C TYR A 127 -12.24 6.11 25.21
N ASN A 128 -12.06 6.89 26.27
CA ASN A 128 -12.40 6.47 27.63
C ASN A 128 -13.91 6.28 27.78
N HIS A 129 -14.71 7.15 27.18
CA HIS A 129 -16.17 7.02 27.22
C HIS A 129 -16.63 5.65 26.71
N PHE A 130 -16.04 5.16 25.61
CA PHE A 130 -16.44 3.86 25.07
C PHE A 130 -15.68 2.69 25.68
N ASN A 131 -14.35 2.71 25.62
CA ASN A 131 -13.53 1.55 25.92
C ASN A 131 -13.42 1.28 27.42
N VAL A 132 -13.29 2.32 28.25
CA VAL A 132 -13.20 2.14 29.72
C VAL A 132 -14.56 1.79 30.32
N ASN A 133 -15.66 2.31 29.74
CA ASN A 133 -17.01 1.96 30.19
C ASN A 133 -17.59 0.72 29.49
N CYS A 134 -16.79 0.01 28.68
CA CYS A 134 -17.21 -1.19 27.95
C CYS A 134 -18.47 -0.98 27.08
N ILE A 135 -18.65 0.20 26.50
CA ILE A 135 -19.75 0.49 25.57
C ILE A 135 -19.31 0.06 24.17
N ILE A 136 -20.08 -0.83 23.55
CA ILE A 136 -19.80 -1.31 22.19
C ILE A 136 -20.11 -0.20 21.21
N TYR A 137 -19.10 0.58 20.83
CA TYR A 137 -19.24 1.67 19.86
C TYR A 137 -18.09 1.74 18.84
N ASP A 138 -16.99 1.03 19.08
CA ASP A 138 -15.80 1.00 18.23
C ASP A 138 -16.06 0.36 16.85
N SER A 139 -17.07 -0.51 16.77
CA SER A 139 -17.56 -1.09 15.52
C SER A 139 -18.28 -0.08 14.62
N PHE A 140 -18.71 1.07 15.16
CA PHE A 140 -19.53 2.03 14.42
C PHE A 140 -18.69 2.96 13.56
N LYS A 141 -19.22 3.25 12.36
CA LYS A 141 -18.59 4.13 11.37
C LYS A 141 -18.19 5.50 11.93
N ARG A 142 -18.98 6.07 12.85
CA ARG A 142 -18.68 7.37 13.45
C ARG A 142 -17.36 7.37 14.23
N TYR A 143 -17.10 6.33 15.04
CA TYR A 143 -15.86 6.22 15.81
C TYR A 143 -14.64 6.06 14.89
N LYS A 144 -14.75 5.20 13.88
CA LYS A 144 -13.70 5.01 12.85
C LYS A 144 -13.39 6.32 12.11
N ASN A 145 -14.42 7.04 11.66
CA ASN A 145 -14.26 8.33 10.99
C ASN A 145 -13.59 9.38 11.88
N LEU A 146 -13.95 9.44 13.16
CA LEU A 146 -13.30 10.36 14.11
C LEU A 146 -11.84 9.99 14.34
N THR A 147 -11.53 8.70 14.44
CA THR A 147 -10.14 8.21 14.56
C THR A 147 -9.31 8.62 13.35
N GLU A 148 -9.84 8.47 12.13
CA GLU A 148 -9.18 8.91 10.90
C GLU A 148 -8.93 10.42 10.89
N LYS A 149 -9.93 11.23 11.25
CA LYS A 149 -9.79 12.69 11.37
C LYS A 149 -8.73 13.10 12.39
N VAL A 150 -8.71 12.44 13.55
CA VAL A 150 -7.72 12.71 14.60
C VAL A 150 -6.32 12.35 14.10
N PHE A 151 -6.15 11.17 13.48
CA PHE A 151 -4.85 10.76 12.93
C PHE A 151 -4.36 11.72 11.84
N LYS A 152 -5.26 12.16 10.94
CA LYS A 152 -4.96 13.23 9.96
C LYS A 152 -4.45 14.50 10.65
N GLY A 153 -5.12 14.96 11.71
CA GLY A 153 -4.68 16.11 12.49
C GLY A 153 -3.29 15.92 13.10
N MET A 154 -2.98 14.72 13.57
CA MET A 154 -1.66 14.38 14.11
C MET A 154 -0.57 14.37 13.02
N ILE A 155 -0.86 13.88 11.81
CA ILE A 155 0.06 13.95 10.66
C ILE A 155 0.33 15.39 10.26
N LEU A 156 -0.70 16.22 10.13
CA LEU A 156 -0.54 17.65 9.82
C LEU A 156 0.26 18.37 10.91
N SER A 157 0.02 18.02 12.18
CA SER A 157 0.79 18.55 13.28
C SER A 157 2.25 18.12 13.19
N TYR A 158 2.55 16.84 12.95
CA TYR A 158 3.92 16.33 12.78
C TYR A 158 4.68 17.08 11.68
N ASN A 159 3.99 17.41 10.60
CA ASN A 159 4.54 18.17 9.47
C ASN A 159 4.52 19.70 9.65
N THR A 160 4.21 20.20 10.85
CA THR A 160 4.23 21.63 11.18
C THR A 160 5.44 21.95 12.06
N PRO A 161 6.49 22.60 11.51
CA PRO A 161 7.70 22.91 12.27
C PRO A 161 7.43 23.75 13.53
N ASP A 162 8.25 23.54 14.57
CA ASP A 162 8.28 24.24 15.87
C ASP A 162 7.02 24.11 16.76
N TRP A 163 5.85 23.88 16.19
CA TRP A 163 4.55 23.81 16.88
C TRP A 163 3.92 22.42 16.86
N GLY A 164 4.42 21.57 15.96
CA GLY A 164 3.99 20.20 15.76
C GLY A 164 4.38 19.24 16.87
N ILE A 165 3.79 18.05 16.82
CA ILE A 165 4.37 16.89 17.51
C ILE A 165 5.68 16.48 16.83
N THR A 166 6.62 15.94 17.59
CA THR A 166 7.89 15.43 17.04
C THR A 166 7.93 13.91 16.94
N TYR A 167 6.96 13.23 17.56
CA TYR A 167 6.79 11.78 17.49
C TYR A 167 5.32 11.42 17.70
N PHE A 168 4.90 10.28 17.15
CA PHE A 168 3.58 9.70 17.41
C PHE A 168 3.61 8.85 18.68
N SER A 169 2.57 8.96 19.50
CA SER A 169 2.42 8.09 20.67
C SER A 169 2.03 6.67 20.25
N LYS A 170 2.39 5.68 21.07
CA LYS A 170 1.98 4.29 20.83
C LYS A 170 0.46 4.13 20.73
N PHE A 171 -0.27 4.96 21.49
CA PHE A 171 -1.72 4.93 21.54
C PHE A 171 -2.34 5.31 20.20
N ILE A 172 -1.93 6.43 19.61
CA ILE A 172 -2.54 6.88 18.35
C ILE A 172 -2.17 5.98 17.18
N ILE A 173 -0.95 5.42 17.18
CA ILE A 173 -0.57 4.41 16.18
C ILE A 173 -1.44 3.16 16.28
N MET A 174 -1.73 2.69 17.50
CA MET A 174 -2.60 1.54 17.71
C MET A 174 -4.03 1.82 17.26
N GLU A 175 -4.59 2.98 17.61
CA GLU A 175 -5.94 3.35 17.17
C GLU A 175 -6.02 3.49 15.65
N ALA A 176 -4.97 4.00 14.99
CA ALA A 176 -4.89 4.04 13.54
C ALA A 176 -4.93 2.63 12.94
N ILE A 177 -4.15 1.69 13.49
CA ILE A 177 -4.10 0.29 13.02
C ILE A 177 -5.46 -0.41 13.16
N LEU A 178 -6.16 -0.18 14.27
CA LEU A 178 -7.38 -0.91 14.59
C LEU A 178 -8.63 -0.36 13.89
N ASN A 179 -8.66 0.96 13.60
CA ASN A 179 -9.92 1.64 13.31
C ASN A 179 -9.93 2.42 11.98
N ILE A 180 -8.79 2.69 11.35
CA ILE A 180 -8.74 3.37 10.05
C ILE A 180 -8.76 2.34 8.92
N TYR A 181 -9.50 2.60 7.84
CA TYR A 181 -9.47 1.71 6.67
C TYR A 181 -8.11 1.77 5.97
N PRO A 182 -7.57 0.65 5.44
CA PRO A 182 -6.23 0.61 4.86
C PRO A 182 -5.96 1.65 3.77
N GLN A 183 -6.89 1.86 2.85
CA GLN A 183 -6.76 2.87 1.79
C GLN A 183 -6.63 4.28 2.37
N SER A 184 -7.43 4.62 3.38
CA SER A 184 -7.33 5.91 4.07
C SER A 184 -5.99 6.05 4.79
N LEU A 185 -5.52 5.01 5.48
CA LEU A 185 -4.26 5.05 6.21
C LEU A 185 -3.05 5.21 5.26
N GLN A 186 -3.07 4.50 4.13
CA GLN A 186 -2.07 4.64 3.06
C GLN A 186 -2.04 6.07 2.52
N GLU A 187 -3.19 6.65 2.21
CA GLU A 187 -3.32 8.02 1.70
C GLU A 187 -2.81 9.06 2.73
N LEU A 188 -3.10 8.87 4.01
CA LEU A 188 -2.62 9.74 5.09
C LEU A 188 -1.09 9.67 5.25
N LEU A 189 -0.47 8.51 5.01
CA LEU A 189 0.97 8.26 5.15
C LEU A 189 1.74 8.34 3.82
N LYS A 190 1.11 8.70 2.71
CA LYS A 190 1.70 8.59 1.36
C LYS A 190 2.94 9.44 1.14
N ASN A 191 3.02 10.60 1.81
CA ASN A 191 4.13 11.54 1.69
C ASN A 191 5.20 11.32 2.76
N GLU A 192 4.93 10.44 3.72
CA GLU A 192 5.84 10.13 4.81
C GLU A 192 6.69 8.94 4.40
N SER A 193 8.00 9.10 4.36
CA SER A 193 8.94 7.99 4.16
C SER A 193 9.22 7.27 5.48
N ASP A 194 9.46 8.06 6.52
CA ASP A 194 9.70 7.62 7.89
C ASP A 194 8.88 8.48 8.86
N ILE A 195 8.30 7.86 9.89
CA ILE A 195 7.65 8.55 11.01
C ILE A 195 8.38 8.22 12.31
N LEU A 196 8.58 9.24 13.15
CA LEU A 196 9.14 9.05 14.48
C LEU A 196 8.05 8.64 15.47
N VAL A 197 8.35 7.67 16.32
CA VAL A 197 7.42 7.16 17.34
C VAL A 197 8.04 7.23 18.73
N GLU A 198 7.17 7.25 19.74
CA GLU A 198 7.51 7.08 21.16
C GLU A 198 8.42 5.86 21.39
N GLU A 199 9.35 5.98 22.36
CA GLU A 199 10.21 4.88 22.80
C GLU A 199 9.39 3.65 23.23
N GLY A 200 9.78 2.46 22.81
CA GLY A 200 9.06 1.22 23.08
C GLY A 200 7.86 0.96 22.16
N CYS A 201 7.47 1.90 21.29
CA CYS A 201 6.34 1.73 20.39
C CYS A 201 6.58 0.58 19.39
N VAL A 202 7.76 0.54 18.77
CA VAL A 202 8.14 -0.53 17.81
C VAL A 202 8.06 -1.91 18.47
N GLU A 203 8.63 -2.06 19.66
CA GLU A 203 8.65 -3.32 20.41
C GLU A 203 7.23 -3.81 20.74
N ILE A 204 6.34 -2.89 21.11
CA ILE A 204 4.93 -3.21 21.36
C ILE A 204 4.23 -3.64 20.06
N LEU A 205 4.46 -2.93 18.95
CA LEU A 205 3.85 -3.27 17.65
C LEU A 205 4.30 -4.65 17.17
N LEU A 206 5.59 -4.97 17.29
CA LEU A 206 6.13 -6.29 16.92
C LEU A 206 5.55 -7.40 17.81
N LYS A 207 5.39 -7.16 19.11
CA LYS A 207 4.68 -8.09 20.01
C LYS A 207 3.22 -8.30 19.57
N ARG A 208 2.53 -7.24 19.14
CA ARG A 208 1.14 -7.33 18.64
C ARG A 208 1.07 -8.05 17.29
N LEU A 209 2.00 -7.80 16.38
CA LEU A 209 2.14 -8.55 15.13
C LEU A 209 2.33 -10.05 15.41
N ASN A 210 3.18 -10.42 16.37
CA ASN A 210 3.36 -11.82 16.76
C ASN A 210 2.06 -12.44 17.29
N ASN A 211 1.36 -11.74 18.18
CA ASN A 211 0.09 -12.22 18.70
C ASN A 211 -0.97 -12.36 17.60
N PHE A 212 -1.01 -11.42 16.67
CA PHE A 212 -1.94 -11.43 15.53
C PHE A 212 -1.63 -12.60 14.58
N THR A 213 -0.37 -12.73 14.14
CA THR A 213 0.03 -13.81 13.21
C THR A 213 -0.10 -15.20 13.85
N SER A 214 0.13 -15.32 15.16
CA SER A 214 0.02 -16.61 15.85
C SER A 214 -1.42 -17.05 16.13
N CYS A 215 -2.42 -16.17 15.99
CA CYS A 215 -3.79 -16.53 16.36
C CYS A 215 -4.49 -17.44 15.33
N ILE A 216 -3.99 -17.50 14.09
CA ILE A 216 -4.63 -18.24 12.98
C ILE A 216 -4.24 -19.72 12.93
N TYR A 217 -3.18 -20.11 13.63
CA TYR A 217 -2.66 -21.47 13.56
C TYR A 217 -2.44 -22.08 14.93
N ASN A 218 -2.42 -23.40 14.96
CA ASN A 218 -1.89 -24.21 16.04
C ASN A 218 -0.64 -24.95 15.53
N ASP A 219 0.31 -25.21 16.42
CA ASP A 219 1.49 -26.01 16.08
C ASP A 219 1.09 -27.49 16.00
N GLY A 220 1.41 -28.13 14.87
CA GLY A 220 1.28 -29.57 14.70
C GLY A 220 2.36 -30.36 15.42
N LEU A 221 2.37 -31.68 15.21
CA LEU A 221 3.39 -32.58 15.77
C LEU A 221 4.82 -32.25 15.32
N PHE A 222 4.98 -31.56 14.17
CA PHE A 222 6.25 -31.07 13.68
C PHE A 222 6.25 -29.53 13.66
N ALA A 223 7.42 -28.94 13.92
CA ALA A 223 7.57 -27.48 14.05
C ALA A 223 7.13 -26.69 12.78
N ASP A 224 7.18 -27.34 11.62
CA ASP A 224 6.86 -26.76 10.30
C ASP A 224 5.51 -27.25 9.73
N SER A 225 4.64 -27.82 10.56
CA SER A 225 3.30 -28.25 10.14
C SER A 225 2.21 -27.46 10.90
N PRO A 226 2.08 -26.14 10.70
CA PRO A 226 0.98 -25.39 11.28
C PRO A 226 -0.34 -25.82 10.66
N TYR A 227 -1.39 -25.91 11.46
CA TYR A 227 -2.75 -26.14 10.99
C TYR A 227 -3.69 -25.06 11.50
N GLU A 228 -4.77 -24.84 10.76
CA GLU A 228 -5.71 -23.76 11.02
C GLU A 228 -6.36 -23.88 12.40
N ASN A 229 -6.49 -22.74 13.09
CA ASN A 229 -7.23 -22.65 14.33
C ASN A 229 -8.73 -22.66 14.02
N GLU A 230 -9.41 -23.78 14.31
CA GLU A 230 -10.83 -23.98 14.01
C GLU A 230 -11.75 -22.90 14.61
N LEU A 231 -11.43 -22.41 15.82
CA LEU A 231 -12.22 -21.35 16.44
C LEU A 231 -12.12 -20.06 15.65
N LEU A 232 -10.91 -19.64 15.27
CA LEU A 232 -10.74 -18.43 14.47
C LEU A 232 -11.33 -18.62 13.06
N ALA A 233 -11.12 -19.79 12.45
CA ALA A 233 -11.68 -20.13 11.14
C ALA A 233 -13.20 -19.97 11.12
N SER A 234 -13.89 -20.40 12.19
CA SER A 234 -15.34 -20.20 12.33
C SER A 234 -15.73 -18.72 12.39
N GLN A 235 -14.91 -17.87 13.02
CA GLN A 235 -15.18 -16.43 13.12
C GLN A 235 -14.89 -15.70 11.81
N LEU A 236 -13.90 -16.16 11.05
CA LEU A 236 -13.54 -15.60 9.74
C LEU A 236 -14.61 -15.87 8.67
N GLN A 237 -15.61 -16.72 8.93
CA GLN A 237 -16.77 -16.87 8.04
C GLN A 237 -17.73 -15.66 8.13
N PHE A 238 -17.64 -14.84 9.19
CA PHE A 238 -18.43 -13.63 9.32
C PHE A 238 -17.71 -12.48 8.61
N TRP A 239 -18.32 -11.96 7.54
CA TRP A 239 -17.72 -10.91 6.70
C TRP A 239 -17.21 -9.69 7.48
N SER A 240 -17.95 -9.22 8.50
CA SER A 240 -17.54 -8.08 9.31
C SER A 240 -16.31 -8.35 10.18
N PHE A 241 -16.12 -9.59 10.60
CA PHE A 241 -14.94 -10.03 11.34
C PHE A 241 -13.76 -10.24 10.40
N GLU A 242 -13.98 -10.90 9.25
CA GLU A 242 -12.99 -11.07 8.19
C GLU A 242 -12.43 -9.70 7.74
N ASP A 243 -13.31 -8.75 7.38
CA ASP A 243 -12.93 -7.39 6.97
C ASP A 243 -12.11 -6.68 8.05
N ARG A 244 -12.51 -6.76 9.33
CA ARG A 244 -11.71 -6.17 10.42
C ARG A 244 -10.35 -6.85 10.54
N PHE A 245 -10.29 -8.17 10.39
CA PHE A 245 -9.05 -8.94 10.49
C PHE A 245 -8.06 -8.61 9.37
N THR A 246 -8.50 -8.59 8.12
CA THR A 246 -7.66 -8.25 6.96
C THR A 246 -7.23 -6.78 6.99
N ASN A 247 -8.13 -5.86 7.40
CA ASN A 247 -7.79 -4.45 7.59
C ASN A 247 -6.68 -4.25 8.64
N ILE A 248 -6.72 -4.97 9.76
CA ILE A 248 -5.66 -4.93 10.78
C ILE A 248 -4.34 -5.44 10.19
N PHE A 249 -4.35 -6.54 9.44
CA PHE A 249 -3.14 -7.06 8.77
C PHE A 249 -2.52 -6.00 7.86
N ALA A 250 -3.31 -5.44 6.94
CA ALA A 250 -2.86 -4.42 6.00
C ALA A 250 -2.30 -3.19 6.75
N ASN A 251 -3.04 -2.68 7.74
CA ASN A 251 -2.62 -1.51 8.50
C ASN A 251 -1.34 -1.71 9.31
N ILE A 252 -1.11 -2.90 9.87
CA ILE A 252 0.15 -3.21 10.56
C ILE A 252 1.31 -3.00 9.59
N PHE A 253 1.26 -3.59 8.39
CA PHE A 253 2.36 -3.46 7.42
C PHE A 253 2.45 -2.05 6.81
N THR A 254 1.33 -1.34 6.62
CA THR A 254 1.32 0.08 6.24
C THR A 254 2.13 0.90 7.24
N VAL A 255 1.90 0.73 8.54
CA VAL A 255 2.63 1.46 9.59
C VAL A 255 4.08 1.00 9.68
N LEU A 256 4.34 -0.31 9.74
CA LEU A 256 5.70 -0.84 9.90
C LEU A 256 6.64 -0.42 8.76
N SER A 257 6.12 -0.23 7.54
CA SER A 257 6.92 0.27 6.41
C SER A 257 7.47 1.70 6.61
N ARG A 258 6.85 2.48 7.51
CA ARG A 258 7.24 3.85 7.87
C ARG A 258 8.07 3.94 9.15
N LEU A 259 8.39 2.81 9.78
CA LEU A 259 9.18 2.78 11.01
C LEU A 259 10.59 2.28 10.73
N ASP A 260 11.55 2.79 11.50
CA ASP A 260 12.90 2.23 11.52
C ASP A 260 12.92 0.93 12.34
N ILE A 261 13.07 -0.18 11.61
CA ILE A 261 13.04 -1.53 12.18
C ILE A 261 14.31 -2.26 11.75
N SER A 262 15.23 -2.41 12.70
CA SER A 262 16.41 -3.25 12.51
C SER A 262 16.03 -4.73 12.40
N LYS A 263 16.86 -5.50 11.69
CA LYS A 263 16.78 -6.96 11.60
C LYS A 263 16.66 -7.65 12.98
N ASP A 264 17.44 -7.22 13.97
CA ASP A 264 17.43 -7.84 15.30
C ASP A 264 16.09 -7.68 16.01
N LYS A 265 15.44 -6.53 15.84
CA LYS A 265 14.09 -6.29 16.38
C LYS A 265 13.04 -7.17 15.68
N PHE A 266 13.12 -7.30 14.36
CA PHE A 266 12.12 -8.03 13.57
C PHE A 266 12.27 -9.55 13.59
N ARG A 267 13.45 -10.08 13.92
CA ARG A 267 13.77 -11.52 13.88
C ARG A 267 12.72 -12.43 14.53
N ASN A 268 12.15 -12.01 15.66
CA ASN A 268 11.15 -12.80 16.39
C ASN A 268 9.77 -12.82 15.73
N CYS A 269 9.54 -12.00 14.72
CA CYS A 269 8.30 -11.94 13.95
C CYS A 269 8.32 -12.84 12.71
N VAL A 270 9.51 -13.22 12.24
CA VAL A 270 9.67 -13.99 10.99
C VAL A 270 8.98 -15.35 11.08
N ALA A 271 9.28 -16.16 12.09
CA ALA A 271 8.72 -17.51 12.18
C ALA A 271 7.18 -17.52 12.33
N PRO A 272 6.57 -16.70 13.21
CA PRO A 272 5.11 -16.55 13.25
C PRO A 272 4.51 -16.07 11.93
N LEU A 273 5.15 -15.12 11.24
CA LEU A 273 4.68 -14.62 9.95
C LEU A 273 4.72 -15.73 8.87
N LEU A 274 5.78 -16.53 8.80
CA LEU A 274 5.87 -17.64 7.85
C LEU A 274 4.77 -18.68 8.10
N LYS A 275 4.52 -19.04 9.36
CA LYS A 275 3.43 -19.96 9.73
C LYS A 275 2.07 -19.37 9.38
N PHE A 276 1.85 -18.10 9.69
CA PHE A 276 0.64 -17.38 9.31
C PHE A 276 0.39 -17.44 7.80
N LEU A 277 1.39 -17.09 6.97
CA LEU A 277 1.26 -17.10 5.51
C LEU A 277 1.04 -18.51 4.93
N ARG A 278 1.50 -19.57 5.62
CA ARG A 278 1.21 -20.97 5.22
C ARG A 278 -0.20 -21.42 5.55
N THR A 279 -0.87 -20.77 6.50
CA THR A 279 -2.15 -21.22 7.05
C THR A 279 -3.32 -20.32 6.65
N GLU A 280 -3.08 -19.02 6.48
CA GLU A 280 -4.12 -18.05 6.14
C GLU A 280 -4.77 -18.34 4.78
N LYS A 281 -6.08 -18.09 4.69
CA LYS A 281 -6.87 -18.24 3.45
C LYS A 281 -7.69 -17.01 3.11
N VAL A 282 -7.72 -16.02 4.00
CA VAL A 282 -8.66 -14.87 3.94
C VAL A 282 -8.05 -13.63 3.33
N LEU A 283 -6.72 -13.54 3.23
CA LEU A 283 -6.08 -12.37 2.63
C LEU A 283 -6.26 -12.37 1.11
N TYR A 284 -6.56 -11.21 0.55
CA TYR A 284 -6.60 -10.95 -0.88
C TYR A 284 -5.32 -10.23 -1.34
N TRP A 285 -5.19 -10.03 -2.66
CA TRP A 285 -4.04 -9.37 -3.28
C TRP A 285 -3.77 -7.97 -2.70
N PHE A 286 -4.83 -7.20 -2.39
CA PHE A 286 -4.70 -5.85 -1.85
C PHE A 286 -4.28 -5.82 -0.37
N ASP A 287 -4.49 -6.90 0.39
CA ASP A 287 -4.00 -7.00 1.77
C ASP A 287 -2.51 -7.32 1.78
N LEU A 288 -2.09 -8.28 0.93
CA LEU A 288 -0.69 -8.70 0.77
C LEU A 288 0.18 -7.61 0.14
N LYS A 289 -0.41 -6.67 -0.60
CA LYS A 289 0.27 -5.50 -1.11
C LYS A 289 0.99 -4.70 -0.02
N GLU A 290 0.42 -4.57 1.18
CA GLU A 290 1.08 -3.83 2.26
C GLU A 290 2.29 -4.57 2.82
N LEU A 291 2.21 -5.90 2.94
CA LEU A 291 3.38 -6.74 3.25
C LEU A 291 4.45 -6.59 2.15
N SER A 292 4.03 -6.57 0.88
CA SER A 292 4.91 -6.34 -0.25
C SER A 292 5.66 -5.01 -0.13
N GLN A 293 4.93 -3.92 0.16
CA GLN A 293 5.52 -2.60 0.36
C GLN A 293 6.48 -2.56 1.57
N PHE A 294 6.16 -3.28 2.65
CA PHE A 294 7.07 -3.44 3.78
C PHE A 294 8.37 -4.16 3.35
N ILE A 295 8.28 -5.28 2.62
CA ILE A 295 9.45 -6.00 2.11
C ILE A 295 10.27 -5.15 1.13
N LYS A 296 9.62 -4.34 0.30
CA LYS A 296 10.30 -3.44 -0.66
C LYS A 296 11.14 -2.37 0.05
N THR A 297 10.59 -1.81 1.13
CA THR A 297 11.20 -0.69 1.86
C THR A 297 12.16 -1.16 2.96
N ARG A 298 11.83 -2.26 3.65
CA ARG A 298 12.53 -2.81 4.82
C ARG A 298 12.98 -4.26 4.62
N GLY A 299 13.32 -4.67 3.40
CA GLY A 299 13.77 -6.04 3.11
C GLY A 299 15.01 -6.47 3.89
N ASN A 300 15.83 -5.51 4.32
CA ASN A 300 16.97 -5.74 5.23
C ASN A 300 16.57 -6.12 6.67
N ALA A 301 15.29 -6.00 7.05
CA ALA A 301 14.77 -6.50 8.33
C ALA A 301 14.67 -8.05 8.35
N PHE A 302 14.68 -8.69 7.18
CA PHE A 302 14.64 -10.15 7.00
C PHE A 302 16.04 -10.68 6.65
N GLU A 303 16.34 -11.95 6.90
CA GLU A 303 17.44 -12.63 6.19
C GLU A 303 17.03 -12.99 4.76
N ALA A 304 18.01 -13.13 3.86
CA ALA A 304 17.75 -13.61 2.50
C ALA A 304 16.97 -14.95 2.50
N LYS A 305 17.31 -15.86 3.42
CA LYS A 305 16.60 -17.14 3.57
C LYS A 305 15.14 -16.97 3.98
N ASP A 306 14.83 -15.95 4.80
CA ASP A 306 13.48 -15.69 5.27
C ASP A 306 12.61 -15.19 4.11
N LEU A 307 13.16 -14.26 3.30
CA LEU A 307 12.51 -13.80 2.06
C LEU A 307 12.28 -14.95 1.08
N ILE A 308 13.24 -15.88 0.95
CA ILE A 308 13.08 -17.07 0.12
C ILE A 308 12.01 -18.02 0.65
N GLU A 309 11.83 -18.17 1.96
CA GLU A 309 10.72 -18.94 2.51
C GLU A 309 9.36 -18.30 2.20
N ILE A 310 9.25 -16.96 2.27
CA ILE A 310 8.04 -16.26 1.81
C ILE A 310 7.82 -16.51 0.31
N LEU A 311 8.87 -16.41 -0.51
CA LEU A 311 8.78 -16.66 -1.95
C LEU A 311 8.31 -18.09 -2.27
N LYS A 312 8.80 -19.08 -1.52
CA LYS A 312 8.35 -20.48 -1.62
C LYS A 312 6.87 -20.60 -1.34
N ILE A 313 6.39 -19.99 -0.26
CA ILE A 313 4.96 -19.98 0.09
C ILE A 313 4.15 -19.37 -1.06
N CYS A 314 4.57 -18.21 -1.57
CA CYS A 314 3.90 -17.57 -2.70
C CYS A 314 3.84 -18.50 -3.91
N ILE A 315 4.95 -19.11 -4.32
CA ILE A 315 4.98 -20.02 -5.48
C ILE A 315 4.12 -21.27 -5.22
N GLU A 316 4.19 -21.88 -4.04
CA GLU A 316 3.44 -23.10 -3.69
C GLU A 316 1.92 -22.91 -3.73
N PHE A 317 1.43 -21.73 -3.33
CA PHE A 317 0.00 -21.42 -3.29
C PHE A 317 -0.52 -20.62 -4.48
N ASP A 318 0.38 -20.12 -5.34
CA ASP A 318 0.01 -19.44 -6.58
C ASP A 318 -0.63 -20.41 -7.58
N LYS A 319 -1.50 -19.87 -8.44
CA LYS A 319 -2.21 -20.62 -9.47
C LYS A 319 -2.54 -19.71 -10.64
N TYR A 320 -2.66 -20.29 -11.83
CA TYR A 320 -2.95 -19.52 -13.02
C TYR A 320 -4.28 -18.76 -12.87
N GLY A 321 -4.26 -17.46 -13.19
CA GLY A 321 -5.41 -16.56 -13.06
C GLY A 321 -5.69 -16.09 -11.63
N ASN A 322 -4.96 -16.55 -10.62
CA ASN A 322 -5.02 -16.01 -9.26
C ASN A 322 -3.99 -14.89 -9.11
N ASN A 323 -4.42 -13.70 -8.69
CA ASN A 323 -3.54 -12.55 -8.53
C ASN A 323 -3.08 -12.31 -7.08
N LYS A 324 -3.46 -13.18 -6.13
CA LYS A 324 -3.19 -13.02 -4.69
C LYS A 324 -1.70 -12.74 -4.42
N TYR A 325 -0.79 -13.47 -5.07
CA TYR A 325 0.65 -13.39 -4.79
C TYR A 325 1.48 -12.63 -5.83
N SER A 326 0.86 -12.11 -6.90
CA SER A 326 1.60 -11.53 -8.04
C SER A 326 2.58 -10.43 -7.63
N GLU A 327 2.17 -9.53 -6.72
CA GLU A 327 3.03 -8.43 -6.26
C GLU A 327 4.21 -8.91 -5.40
N LEU A 328 4.01 -9.95 -4.60
CA LEU A 328 5.08 -10.56 -3.79
C LEU A 328 6.07 -11.34 -4.65
N LEU A 329 5.59 -12.02 -5.71
CA LEU A 329 6.45 -12.72 -6.68
C LEU A 329 7.41 -11.76 -7.41
N ILE A 330 7.03 -10.49 -7.56
CA ILE A 330 7.89 -9.42 -8.09
C ILE A 330 8.77 -8.82 -6.99
N THR A 331 8.16 -8.44 -5.87
CA THR A 331 8.80 -7.59 -4.88
C THR A 331 9.82 -8.34 -4.04
N ILE A 332 9.63 -9.64 -3.79
CA ILE A 332 10.59 -10.43 -3.04
C ILE A 332 11.92 -10.56 -3.80
N PRO A 333 11.94 -10.98 -5.08
CA PRO A 333 13.19 -11.00 -5.84
C PRO A 333 13.80 -9.61 -6.04
N GLU A 334 12.99 -8.57 -6.28
CA GLU A 334 13.47 -7.18 -6.32
C GLU A 334 14.21 -6.80 -5.03
N SER A 335 13.61 -7.13 -3.87
CA SER A 335 14.16 -6.84 -2.55
C SER A 335 15.42 -7.66 -2.27
N ILE A 336 15.45 -8.95 -2.63
CA ILE A 336 16.66 -9.78 -2.53
C ILE A 336 17.78 -9.20 -3.40
N ASN A 337 17.50 -8.85 -4.65
CA ASN A 337 18.51 -8.24 -5.54
C ASN A 337 19.06 -6.91 -4.98
N LYS A 338 18.21 -6.13 -4.30
CA LYS A 338 18.60 -4.85 -3.68
C LYS A 338 19.42 -5.02 -2.40
N PHE A 339 18.97 -5.85 -1.46
CA PHE A 339 19.57 -5.95 -0.12
C PHE A 339 20.57 -7.09 0.02
N TYR A 340 20.51 -8.08 -0.87
CA TYR A 340 21.32 -9.30 -0.87
C TYR A 340 21.82 -9.63 -2.29
N PRO A 341 22.55 -8.71 -2.96
CA PRO A 341 22.89 -8.83 -4.39
C PRO A 341 23.73 -10.06 -4.74
N ASP A 342 24.45 -10.64 -3.78
CA ASP A 342 25.27 -11.85 -3.97
C ASP A 342 24.48 -13.16 -3.78
N TYR A 343 23.25 -13.08 -3.26
CA TYR A 343 22.44 -14.28 -3.04
C TYR A 343 22.00 -14.90 -4.37
N ARG A 344 22.12 -16.22 -4.48
CA ARG A 344 21.66 -16.99 -5.64
C ARG A 344 20.72 -18.10 -5.20
N PHE A 345 19.51 -18.07 -5.74
CA PHE A 345 18.45 -19.02 -5.51
C PHE A 345 18.62 -20.23 -6.44
N ASP A 346 18.86 -21.42 -5.86
CA ASP A 346 19.04 -22.66 -6.61
C ASP A 346 18.02 -23.71 -6.18
N ASN A 347 16.84 -23.69 -6.80
CA ASN A 347 15.83 -24.73 -6.61
C ASN A 347 15.03 -24.94 -7.90
N ARG A 348 15.54 -25.84 -8.74
CA ARG A 348 14.95 -26.17 -10.04
C ARG A 348 13.49 -26.61 -9.94
N LYS A 349 13.14 -27.38 -8.90
CA LYS A 349 11.76 -27.85 -8.70
C LYS A 349 10.79 -26.70 -8.47
N LEU A 350 11.20 -25.73 -7.65
CA LEU A 350 10.37 -24.57 -7.38
C LEU A 350 10.24 -23.66 -8.60
N ILE A 351 11.30 -23.51 -9.40
CA ILE A 351 11.23 -22.77 -10.68
C ILE A 351 10.28 -23.45 -11.66
N SER A 352 10.36 -24.76 -11.81
CA SER A 352 9.41 -25.51 -12.64
C SER A 352 7.97 -25.40 -12.12
N LEU A 353 7.77 -25.37 -10.80
CA LEU A 353 6.45 -25.14 -10.21
C LEU A 353 5.94 -23.72 -10.48
N ALA A 354 6.79 -22.70 -10.37
CA ALA A 354 6.43 -21.32 -10.65
C ALA A 354 5.98 -21.14 -12.10
N ILE A 355 6.71 -21.74 -13.05
CA ILE A 355 6.32 -21.81 -14.46
C ILE A 355 4.94 -22.46 -14.60
N LEU A 356 4.76 -23.66 -14.06
CA LEU A 356 3.51 -24.39 -14.14
C LEU A 356 2.32 -23.59 -13.58
N ASN A 357 2.52 -22.91 -12.45
CA ASN A 357 1.48 -22.10 -11.80
C ASN A 357 1.15 -20.82 -12.58
N ASN A 358 1.96 -20.44 -13.57
CA ASN A 358 1.72 -19.30 -14.45
C ASN A 358 1.29 -19.74 -15.87
N THR A 359 0.93 -21.01 -16.03
CA THR A 359 0.40 -21.61 -17.25
C THR A 359 -1.00 -22.16 -17.00
N ALA A 360 -1.93 -21.93 -17.91
CA ALA A 360 -3.28 -22.50 -17.84
C ALA A 360 -3.24 -24.03 -17.84
N ASP A 361 -4.24 -24.69 -17.25
CA ASP A 361 -4.29 -26.16 -17.12
C ASP A 361 -4.20 -26.90 -18.47
N ASP A 362 -4.67 -26.28 -19.56
CA ASP A 362 -4.61 -26.82 -20.91
C ASP A 362 -3.29 -26.53 -21.65
N GLY A 363 -2.38 -25.78 -21.01
CA GLY A 363 -1.08 -25.37 -21.56
C GLY A 363 -1.15 -24.31 -22.65
N THR A 364 -2.33 -23.75 -22.95
CA THR A 364 -2.51 -22.89 -24.13
C THR A 364 -2.20 -21.42 -23.87
N ILE A 365 -2.36 -20.96 -22.63
CA ILE A 365 -2.13 -19.58 -22.23
C ILE A 365 -1.13 -19.57 -21.07
N SER A 366 -0.20 -18.63 -21.08
CA SER A 366 0.75 -18.42 -19.99
C SER A 366 0.97 -16.93 -19.76
N ASP A 367 1.23 -16.56 -18.52
CA ASP A 367 1.57 -15.20 -18.12
C ASP A 367 2.80 -15.21 -17.21
N TYR A 368 3.96 -14.96 -17.79
CA TYR A 368 5.23 -15.04 -17.07
C TYR A 368 5.77 -13.69 -16.57
N HIS A 369 5.00 -12.58 -16.66
CA HIS A 369 5.51 -11.25 -16.29
C HIS A 369 6.04 -11.24 -14.84
N ASN A 370 5.30 -11.86 -13.91
CA ASN A 370 5.68 -11.93 -12.50
C ASN A 370 6.97 -12.76 -12.25
N LEU A 371 7.35 -13.63 -13.19
CA LEU A 371 8.52 -14.52 -13.06
C LEU A 371 9.81 -13.88 -13.59
N ILE A 372 9.73 -12.79 -14.36
CA ILE A 372 10.93 -12.14 -14.93
C ILE A 372 11.90 -11.73 -13.81
N TRP A 373 11.39 -11.21 -12.70
CA TRP A 373 12.19 -10.82 -11.54
C TRP A 373 12.91 -11.98 -10.86
N LEU A 374 12.40 -13.21 -10.93
CA LEU A 374 13.10 -14.38 -10.40
C LEU A 374 14.44 -14.60 -11.09
N SER A 375 14.54 -14.28 -12.39
CA SER A 375 15.78 -14.46 -13.17
C SER A 375 16.95 -13.65 -12.60
N LYS A 376 16.70 -12.52 -11.91
CA LYS A 376 17.74 -11.69 -11.30
C LYS A 376 18.41 -12.32 -10.09
N ILE A 377 17.71 -13.23 -9.41
CA ILE A 377 18.20 -13.83 -8.16
C ILE A 377 18.52 -15.32 -8.31
N CYS A 378 18.21 -15.94 -9.45
CA CYS A 378 18.43 -17.37 -9.68
C CYS A 378 19.91 -17.72 -9.88
N SER A 379 20.28 -18.97 -9.60
CA SER A 379 21.49 -19.60 -10.14
C SER A 379 21.41 -19.64 -11.68
N GLU A 380 22.55 -19.71 -12.37
CA GLU A 380 22.58 -19.79 -13.85
C GLU A 380 21.70 -20.94 -14.38
N ILE A 381 21.70 -22.08 -13.70
CA ILE A 381 20.91 -23.24 -14.12
C ILE A 381 19.40 -22.97 -13.99
N CYS A 382 18.96 -22.31 -12.92
CA CYS A 382 17.57 -21.92 -12.74
C CYS A 382 17.15 -20.81 -13.72
N LYS A 383 18.08 -19.88 -14.01
CA LYS A 383 17.90 -18.81 -14.99
C LYS A 383 17.72 -19.38 -16.41
N ASP A 384 18.52 -20.37 -16.79
CA ASP A 384 18.38 -21.07 -18.08
C ASP A 384 17.00 -21.73 -18.25
N ILE A 385 16.46 -22.33 -17.19
CA ILE A 385 15.12 -22.93 -17.21
C ILE A 385 14.05 -21.85 -17.48
N LEU A 386 14.11 -20.72 -16.77
CA LEU A 386 13.19 -19.59 -16.96
C LEU A 386 13.31 -19.01 -18.37
N HIS A 387 14.54 -18.71 -18.81
CA HIS A 387 14.79 -18.09 -20.11
C HIS A 387 14.31 -18.98 -21.27
N LYS A 388 14.52 -20.29 -21.19
CA LYS A 388 14.00 -21.23 -22.20
C LYS A 388 12.48 -21.18 -22.30
N GLU A 389 11.80 -21.05 -21.17
CA GLU A 389 10.35 -20.94 -21.14
C GLU A 389 9.86 -19.58 -21.67
N PHE A 390 10.53 -18.49 -21.28
CA PHE A 390 10.25 -17.15 -21.81
C PHE A 390 10.43 -17.10 -23.34
N GLU A 391 11.45 -17.77 -23.87
CA GLU A 391 11.64 -17.89 -25.31
C GLU A 391 10.54 -18.72 -25.97
N THR A 392 10.09 -19.81 -25.34
CA THR A 392 8.96 -20.62 -25.84
C THR A 392 7.70 -19.78 -25.93
N PHE A 393 7.43 -18.97 -24.91
CA PHE A 393 6.34 -17.99 -24.91
C PHE A 393 6.49 -16.96 -26.03
N LEU A 394 7.66 -16.33 -26.18
CA LEU A 394 7.93 -15.35 -27.23
C LEU A 394 7.81 -15.92 -28.65
N ASN A 395 8.20 -17.18 -28.87
CA ASN A 395 8.06 -17.87 -30.16
C ASN A 395 6.59 -18.12 -30.52
N THR A 396 5.75 -18.40 -29.52
CA THR A 396 4.36 -18.81 -29.73
C THR A 396 3.42 -17.61 -29.78
N SER A 397 3.60 -16.65 -28.88
CA SER A 397 2.77 -15.46 -28.75
C SER A 397 3.61 -14.28 -28.31
N PHE A 398 4.35 -13.70 -29.26
CA PHE A 398 5.22 -12.55 -28.96
C PHE A 398 4.43 -11.39 -28.35
N SER A 399 4.67 -11.08 -27.09
CA SER A 399 4.10 -9.92 -26.40
C SER A 399 5.13 -8.81 -26.31
N ILE A 400 4.75 -7.60 -26.77
CA ILE A 400 5.61 -6.43 -26.69
C ILE A 400 5.91 -6.10 -25.22
N SER A 401 4.89 -6.03 -24.35
CA SER A 401 5.07 -5.68 -22.94
C SER A 401 6.02 -6.65 -22.24
N PHE A 402 5.84 -7.95 -22.51
CA PHE A 402 6.67 -8.99 -21.92
C PHE A 402 8.13 -8.89 -22.38
N TYR A 403 8.37 -8.67 -23.68
CA TYR A 403 9.72 -8.53 -24.20
C TYR A 403 10.42 -7.26 -23.68
N GLU A 404 9.69 -6.14 -23.61
CA GLU A 404 10.19 -4.89 -23.03
C GLU A 404 10.58 -5.08 -21.57
N GLU A 405 9.74 -5.76 -20.78
CA GLU A 405 10.02 -6.08 -19.38
C GLU A 405 11.20 -7.04 -19.23
N LEU A 406 11.29 -8.06 -20.09
CA LEU A 406 12.37 -9.03 -20.08
C LEU A 406 13.73 -8.36 -20.33
N ILE A 407 13.85 -7.47 -21.31
CA ILE A 407 15.08 -6.69 -21.53
C ILE A 407 15.36 -5.75 -20.36
N ARG A 408 14.31 -5.13 -19.82
CA ARG A 408 14.46 -4.13 -18.75
C ARG A 408 14.96 -4.73 -17.45
N ILE A 409 14.46 -5.91 -17.13
CA ILE A 409 14.56 -6.50 -15.81
C ILE A 409 15.49 -7.70 -15.82
N ALA A 410 15.42 -8.61 -16.79
CA ALA A 410 16.37 -9.71 -16.87
C ALA A 410 17.67 -9.27 -17.55
N ASP A 411 18.77 -9.99 -17.31
CA ASP A 411 19.98 -9.82 -18.12
C ASP A 411 19.80 -10.61 -19.44
N TYR A 412 18.79 -10.23 -20.23
CA TYR A 412 18.44 -10.88 -21.47
C TYR A 412 19.14 -10.17 -22.64
N ASP A 413 19.91 -10.93 -23.44
CA ASP A 413 20.59 -10.37 -24.60
C ASP A 413 19.60 -10.01 -25.69
N ILE A 414 19.58 -8.75 -26.08
CA ILE A 414 18.73 -8.24 -27.15
C ILE A 414 19.05 -8.86 -28.51
N ASN A 415 20.27 -9.37 -28.69
CA ASN A 415 20.70 -10.05 -29.90
C ASN A 415 20.29 -11.53 -29.93
N ASN A 416 19.63 -12.01 -28.88
CA ASN A 416 19.14 -13.37 -28.86
C ASN A 416 17.98 -13.53 -29.84
N LYS A 417 18.16 -14.42 -30.83
CA LYS A 417 17.20 -14.71 -31.91
C LYS A 417 16.76 -13.44 -32.67
N GLU A 418 15.68 -13.54 -33.45
CA GLU A 418 15.11 -12.41 -34.19
C GLU A 418 14.10 -11.57 -33.38
N TYR A 419 14.09 -11.69 -32.04
CA TYR A 419 13.08 -11.02 -31.22
C TYR A 419 13.11 -9.50 -31.32
N PHE A 420 14.30 -8.89 -31.43
CA PHE A 420 14.42 -7.44 -31.59
C PHE A 420 13.87 -6.95 -32.94
N LYS A 421 14.02 -7.77 -33.98
CA LYS A 421 13.42 -7.51 -35.30
C LYS A 421 11.90 -7.59 -35.22
N ILE A 422 11.36 -8.66 -34.63
CA ILE A 422 9.90 -8.82 -34.41
C ILE A 422 9.35 -7.65 -33.58
N TYR A 423 10.07 -7.23 -32.55
CA TYR A 423 9.72 -6.07 -31.73
C TYR A 423 9.62 -4.80 -32.59
N SER A 424 10.63 -4.52 -33.41
CA SER A 424 10.67 -3.36 -34.29
C SER A 424 9.52 -3.35 -35.31
N GLU A 425 9.19 -4.50 -35.91
CA GLU A 425 8.06 -4.67 -36.84
C GLU A 425 6.70 -4.43 -36.14
N LYS A 426 6.54 -4.96 -34.91
CA LYS A 426 5.33 -4.75 -34.11
C LYS A 426 5.17 -3.31 -33.64
N VAL A 427 6.27 -2.65 -33.26
CA VAL A 427 6.25 -1.22 -32.94
C VAL A 427 5.82 -0.42 -34.18
N ASN A 428 6.37 -0.72 -35.36
CA ASN A 428 6.01 -0.03 -36.59
C ASN A 428 4.52 -0.16 -36.93
N SER A 429 3.99 -1.38 -36.87
CA SER A 429 2.58 -1.66 -37.20
C SER A 429 1.59 -1.18 -36.11
N GLY A 430 2.04 -1.07 -34.86
CA GLY A 430 1.20 -0.67 -33.72
C GLY A 430 0.99 0.85 -33.54
N LYS A 431 1.78 1.70 -34.23
CA LYS A 431 1.75 3.18 -34.05
C LYS A 431 0.35 3.80 -34.16
N ALA A 432 -0.46 3.33 -35.11
CA ALA A 432 -1.80 3.89 -35.36
C ALA A 432 -2.82 3.57 -34.26
N GLN A 433 -2.62 2.49 -33.51
CA GLN A 433 -3.54 2.04 -32.45
C GLN A 433 -3.08 2.47 -31.06
N SER A 434 -1.84 2.95 -30.95
CA SER A 434 -1.21 3.41 -29.73
C SER A 434 -1.72 4.81 -29.31
N ARG A 435 -1.81 5.03 -28.00
CA ARG A 435 -2.21 6.35 -27.46
C ARG A 435 -1.12 7.37 -27.74
N LYS A 436 -1.50 8.60 -28.05
CA LYS A 436 -0.52 9.69 -28.20
C LYS A 436 0.20 9.99 -26.88
N TYR A 437 1.50 10.20 -26.97
CA TYR A 437 2.39 10.42 -25.84
C TYR A 437 2.73 11.91 -25.65
N GLY A 438 2.88 12.32 -24.38
CA GLY A 438 3.33 13.66 -24.03
C GLY A 438 2.25 14.73 -24.11
N LYS A 439 2.60 15.95 -23.66
CA LYS A 439 1.72 17.12 -23.64
C LYS A 439 1.37 17.55 -25.06
N HIS A 440 2.32 17.45 -25.98
CA HIS A 440 2.18 17.92 -27.36
C HIS A 440 1.80 16.81 -28.33
N LYS A 441 1.76 15.54 -27.90
CA LYS A 441 1.22 14.41 -28.67
C LYS A 441 1.96 14.18 -30.00
N PHE A 442 3.26 14.46 -30.04
CA PHE A 442 4.09 14.34 -31.25
C PHE A 442 4.22 12.90 -31.77
N THR A 443 4.15 11.93 -30.86
CA THR A 443 4.26 10.50 -31.18
C THR A 443 3.31 9.72 -30.27
N ASP A 444 3.49 8.40 -30.19
CA ASP A 444 2.70 7.49 -29.41
C ASP A 444 3.53 6.76 -28.33
N PHE A 445 2.85 6.17 -27.35
CA PHE A 445 3.49 5.53 -26.20
C PHE A 445 4.39 4.35 -26.60
N LEU A 446 3.96 3.56 -27.57
CA LEU A 446 4.69 2.39 -28.06
C LEU A 446 6.04 2.79 -28.67
N PHE A 447 6.05 3.84 -29.50
CA PHE A 447 7.28 4.38 -30.07
C PHE A 447 8.24 4.93 -28.99
N ILE A 448 7.72 5.65 -28.00
CA ILE A 448 8.55 6.20 -26.92
C ILE A 448 9.16 5.10 -26.06
N ASN A 449 8.40 4.04 -25.75
CA ASN A 449 8.96 2.89 -25.02
C ASN A 449 10.10 2.24 -25.79
N TYR A 450 9.95 2.10 -27.11
CA TYR A 450 11.00 1.59 -27.99
C TYR A 450 12.26 2.46 -27.94
N VAL A 451 12.11 3.78 -28.10
CA VAL A 451 13.21 4.74 -27.97
C VAL A 451 13.88 4.63 -26.61
N LEU A 452 13.12 4.54 -25.51
CA LEU A 452 13.70 4.40 -24.17
C LEU A 452 14.54 3.12 -24.04
N ILE A 453 14.14 2.03 -24.68
CA ILE A 453 14.97 0.81 -24.72
C ILE A 453 16.26 1.06 -25.50
N LEU A 454 16.19 1.67 -26.69
CA LEU A 454 17.39 2.01 -27.48
C LEU A 454 18.40 2.82 -26.68
N TYR A 455 17.90 3.84 -25.98
CA TYR A 455 18.74 4.77 -25.25
C TYR A 455 19.29 4.17 -23.95
N ASN A 456 18.44 3.55 -23.12
CA ASN A 456 18.86 2.94 -21.84
C ASN A 456 19.88 1.81 -22.03
N TYR A 457 19.77 1.04 -23.12
CA TYR A 457 20.63 -0.12 -23.38
C TYR A 457 21.75 0.17 -24.40
N ASN A 458 21.97 1.42 -24.77
CA ASN A 458 23.01 1.82 -25.73
C ASN A 458 22.98 1.03 -27.04
N ILE A 459 21.77 0.73 -27.53
CA ILE A 459 21.60 0.02 -28.79
C ILE A 459 21.98 0.97 -29.93
N ASP A 460 22.81 0.47 -30.84
CA ASP A 460 23.25 1.23 -32.01
C ASP A 460 22.04 1.60 -32.89
N LEU A 461 21.86 2.91 -33.10
CA LEU A 461 20.77 3.47 -33.90
C LEU A 461 20.91 3.15 -35.40
N SER A 462 22.08 2.69 -35.83
CA SER A 462 22.36 2.31 -37.23
C SER A 462 21.83 0.92 -37.61
N ARG A 463 21.38 0.13 -36.61
CA ARG A 463 20.91 -1.24 -36.77
C ARG A 463 19.84 -1.40 -37.84
N PRO A 464 19.90 -2.47 -38.66
CA PRO A 464 18.92 -2.69 -39.73
C PRO A 464 17.50 -2.87 -39.21
N GLU A 465 17.31 -3.41 -38.00
CA GLU A 465 15.99 -3.59 -37.39
C GLU A 465 15.29 -2.26 -37.12
N ILE A 466 16.04 -1.20 -36.79
CA ILE A 466 15.49 0.14 -36.56
C ILE A 466 14.99 0.75 -37.86
N LYS A 467 15.62 0.42 -38.99
CA LYS A 467 15.21 0.88 -40.33
C LYS A 467 13.89 0.26 -40.81
N LEU A 468 13.34 -0.72 -40.08
CA LEU A 468 12.00 -1.27 -40.33
C LEU A 468 10.89 -0.29 -39.93
N LEU A 469 11.22 0.74 -39.15
CA LEU A 469 10.29 1.81 -38.81
C LEU A 469 10.08 2.73 -40.02
N THR A 470 8.86 2.75 -40.54
CA THR A 470 8.44 3.58 -41.68
C THR A 470 7.48 4.68 -41.24
N ASP A 471 7.16 5.59 -42.16
CA ASP A 471 6.17 6.67 -41.98
C ASP A 471 6.42 7.54 -40.74
N LEU A 472 7.71 7.73 -40.42
CA LEU A 472 8.15 8.51 -39.28
C LEU A 472 7.93 10.00 -39.52
N ASN A 473 7.40 10.69 -38.52
CA ASN A 473 7.32 12.14 -38.54
C ASN A 473 8.68 12.78 -38.18
N ASP A 474 8.83 14.09 -38.36
CA ASP A 474 10.12 14.77 -38.15
C ASP A 474 10.68 14.59 -36.71
N PHE A 475 9.82 14.50 -35.69
CA PHE A 475 10.25 14.23 -34.30
C PHE A 475 10.82 12.81 -34.16
N GLU A 476 10.14 11.82 -34.74
CA GLU A 476 10.53 10.42 -34.67
C GLU A 476 11.81 10.15 -35.47
N VAL A 477 11.96 10.78 -36.64
CA VAL A 477 13.20 10.73 -37.44
C VAL A 477 14.37 11.32 -36.65
N TRP A 478 14.16 12.47 -35.99
CA TRP A 478 15.19 13.12 -35.20
C TRP A 478 15.68 12.23 -34.06
N ILE A 479 14.78 11.67 -33.25
CA ILE A 479 15.21 10.92 -32.07
C ILE A 479 15.85 9.56 -32.40
N LEU A 480 15.56 8.98 -33.56
CA LEU A 480 16.21 7.76 -34.04
C LEU A 480 17.51 8.03 -34.80
N ASN A 481 17.78 9.26 -35.22
CA ASN A 481 18.99 9.61 -35.95
C ASN A 481 19.42 11.07 -35.67
N PRO A 482 19.76 11.41 -34.42
CA PRO A 482 20.01 12.78 -34.02
C PRO A 482 21.25 13.40 -34.71
N ASP A 483 22.23 12.58 -35.08
CA ASP A 483 23.49 13.04 -35.68
C ASP A 483 23.34 13.45 -37.14
N GLN A 484 22.45 12.81 -37.89
CA GLN A 484 22.21 13.10 -39.31
C GLN A 484 20.91 13.89 -39.55
N PHE A 485 20.22 14.29 -38.47
CA PHE A 485 18.96 15.01 -38.57
C PHE A 485 19.15 16.43 -39.13
N ASN A 486 18.21 16.87 -39.97
CA ASN A 486 18.16 18.25 -40.42
C ASN A 486 17.57 19.16 -39.34
N TYR A 487 18.43 19.77 -38.52
CA TYR A 487 18.05 20.65 -37.41
C TYR A 487 17.25 21.90 -37.80
N ASN A 488 17.10 22.21 -39.10
CA ASN A 488 16.14 23.21 -39.53
C ASN A 488 14.69 22.81 -39.25
N LYS A 489 14.40 21.51 -39.22
CA LYS A 489 13.08 20.95 -38.87
C LYS A 489 12.88 20.71 -37.38
N PHE A 490 13.95 20.86 -36.58
CA PHE A 490 13.89 20.62 -35.14
C PHE A 490 13.05 21.68 -34.44
N VAL A 491 12.20 21.25 -33.51
CA VAL A 491 11.37 22.13 -32.67
C VAL A 491 11.73 21.91 -31.20
N ALA A 492 12.14 22.98 -30.50
CA ALA A 492 12.61 22.89 -29.11
C ALA A 492 11.58 22.25 -28.14
N ASN A 493 10.28 22.45 -28.38
CA ASN A 493 9.21 21.86 -27.56
C ASN A 493 9.18 20.33 -27.57
N TRP A 494 9.85 19.68 -28.53
CA TRP A 494 10.03 18.22 -28.52
C TRP A 494 10.70 17.71 -27.25
N LEU A 495 11.61 18.50 -26.67
CA LEU A 495 12.32 18.15 -25.45
C LEU A 495 11.41 18.11 -24.22
N ILE A 496 10.33 18.90 -24.21
CA ILE A 496 9.38 18.94 -23.08
C ILE A 496 8.71 17.58 -22.87
N ASP A 497 8.42 16.87 -23.96
CA ASP A 497 7.84 15.53 -23.91
C ASP A 497 8.93 14.44 -23.69
N LEU A 498 10.21 14.76 -23.93
CA LEU A 498 11.36 13.86 -23.80
C LEU A 498 12.26 14.17 -22.59
N ASP A 499 11.63 14.51 -21.47
CA ASP A 499 12.32 14.77 -20.20
C ASP A 499 12.81 13.47 -19.53
N PHE A 500 13.66 12.72 -20.26
CA PHE A 500 14.26 11.46 -19.84
C PHE A 500 15.78 11.62 -19.82
N SER A 501 16.41 11.43 -18.65
CA SER A 501 17.86 11.58 -18.50
C SER A 501 18.65 10.75 -19.51
N ALA A 502 18.30 9.48 -19.71
CA ALA A 502 18.98 8.59 -20.65
C ALA A 502 18.99 9.10 -22.11
N VAL A 503 17.97 9.85 -22.51
CA VAL A 503 17.91 10.47 -23.85
C VAL A 503 18.71 11.76 -23.85
N LEU A 504 18.45 12.65 -22.89
CA LEU A 504 19.09 13.97 -22.79
C LEU A 504 20.61 13.87 -22.60
N ASP A 505 21.08 12.89 -21.83
CA ASP A 505 22.51 12.64 -21.60
C ASP A 505 23.24 12.24 -22.89
N LYS A 506 22.58 11.51 -23.81
CA LYS A 506 23.15 11.18 -25.13
C LYS A 506 23.18 12.36 -26.10
N LEU A 507 22.22 13.27 -25.97
CA LEU A 507 22.13 14.47 -26.81
C LEU A 507 22.97 15.63 -26.27
N LYS A 508 23.52 15.47 -25.06
CA LYS A 508 24.26 16.49 -24.32
C LYS A 508 25.35 17.14 -25.18
N GLY A 509 25.44 18.47 -25.11
CA GLY A 509 26.44 19.24 -25.85
C GLY A 509 26.13 19.46 -27.34
N ASN A 510 24.94 19.11 -27.82
CA ASN A 510 24.53 19.45 -29.18
C ASN A 510 24.19 20.95 -29.29
N ASP A 511 25.08 21.71 -29.93
CA ASP A 511 24.98 23.17 -30.08
C ASP A 511 23.72 23.62 -30.86
N GLU A 512 23.27 22.83 -31.83
CA GLU A 512 22.08 23.16 -32.64
C GLU A 512 20.80 23.07 -31.79
N ILE A 513 20.74 22.08 -30.89
CA ILE A 513 19.65 21.99 -29.90
C ILE A 513 19.72 23.20 -28.96
N GLY A 514 20.89 23.54 -28.44
CA GLY A 514 21.09 24.70 -27.55
C GLY A 514 20.57 26.01 -28.16
N LYS A 515 20.98 26.32 -29.39
CA LYS A 515 20.51 27.51 -30.13
C LYS A 515 18.99 27.53 -30.32
N LYS A 516 18.39 26.39 -30.65
CA LYS A 516 16.93 26.28 -30.85
C LYS A 516 16.15 26.50 -29.56
N ILE A 517 16.68 26.03 -28.42
CA ILE A 517 16.09 26.32 -27.11
C ILE A 517 16.18 27.83 -26.80
N GLU A 518 17.33 28.47 -27.00
CA GLU A 518 17.50 29.91 -26.76
C GLU A 518 16.54 30.77 -27.58
N ILE A 519 16.38 30.47 -28.88
CA ILE A 519 15.41 31.14 -29.75
C ILE A 519 13.99 30.97 -29.20
N GLN A 520 13.61 29.75 -28.79
CA GLN A 520 12.29 29.48 -28.25
C GLN A 520 12.03 30.20 -26.92
N LEU A 521 13.02 30.25 -26.02
CA LEU A 521 12.93 30.93 -24.73
C LEU A 521 12.87 32.44 -24.86
N ALA A 522 13.51 33.02 -25.88
CA ALA A 522 13.45 34.43 -26.19
C ALA A 522 12.05 34.86 -26.67
N ASP A 523 11.37 34.00 -27.43
CA ASP A 523 9.97 34.22 -27.86
C ASP A 523 8.97 33.95 -26.73
N LYS A 524 9.11 32.80 -26.06
CA LYS A 524 8.23 32.36 -24.99
C LYS A 524 8.98 31.54 -23.95
N PHE A 525 9.16 32.12 -22.77
CA PHE A 525 9.81 31.44 -21.65
C PHE A 525 9.04 30.18 -21.22
N ASP A 526 9.76 29.05 -21.15
CA ASP A 526 9.31 27.80 -20.56
C ASP A 526 10.36 27.33 -19.52
N PRO A 527 9.98 27.14 -18.24
CA PRO A 527 10.94 26.83 -17.19
C PRO A 527 11.63 25.48 -17.38
N LYS A 528 10.97 24.49 -18.00
CA LYS A 528 11.57 23.17 -18.25
C LYS A 528 12.63 23.25 -19.34
N LEU A 529 12.33 23.96 -20.43
CA LEU A 529 13.32 24.17 -21.50
C LEU A 529 14.53 24.97 -20.99
N ALA A 530 14.31 25.95 -20.12
CA ALA A 530 15.40 26.68 -19.47
C ALA A 530 16.27 25.74 -18.63
N GLU A 531 15.68 24.90 -17.78
CA GLU A 531 16.42 23.90 -17.00
C GLU A 531 17.25 22.96 -17.89
N MET A 532 16.64 22.42 -18.95
CA MET A 532 17.32 21.51 -19.88
C MET A 532 18.50 22.19 -20.60
N LEU A 533 18.34 23.44 -21.04
CA LEU A 533 19.41 24.22 -21.66
C LEU A 533 20.63 24.28 -20.74
N TYR A 534 20.44 24.69 -19.48
CA TYR A 534 21.54 24.84 -18.53
C TYR A 534 22.14 23.51 -18.09
N LYS A 535 21.32 22.46 -17.96
CA LYS A 535 21.77 21.16 -17.46
C LYS A 535 22.50 20.33 -18.53
N TYR A 536 22.08 20.40 -19.79
CA TYR A 536 22.57 19.49 -20.84
C TYR A 536 23.20 20.17 -22.06
N PHE A 537 22.81 21.38 -22.45
CA PHE A 537 23.18 21.94 -23.78
C PHE A 537 24.03 23.21 -23.72
N LYS A 538 24.12 23.88 -22.56
CA LYS A 538 24.97 25.05 -22.40
C LYS A 538 26.40 24.62 -22.07
N ASN A 539 27.32 24.88 -22.98
CA ASN A 539 28.75 24.75 -22.70
C ASN A 539 29.16 25.81 -21.67
N ILE A 540 29.37 25.39 -20.42
CA ILE A 540 30.08 26.21 -19.44
C ILE A 540 31.55 26.14 -19.85
N HIS A 541 32.03 27.14 -20.59
CA HIS A 541 33.46 27.37 -20.75
C HIS A 541 34.05 27.56 -19.34
N ASN A 542 34.85 26.59 -18.89
CA ASN A 542 35.91 26.84 -17.91
C ASN A 542 37.17 27.24 -18.66
#